data_AF-A0A842XGL7-F1
#
_entry.id   AF-A0A842XGL7-F1
#
_cell.length_a   1.000
_cell.length_b   1.000
_cell.length_c   1.000
_cell.angle_alpha   90.00
_cell.angle_beta   90.00
_cell.angle_gamma   90.00
#
_symmetry.space_group_name_H-M   'P 1'
#
loop_
_entity.id
_entity.type
_entity.pdbx_description
1 polymer ?
#
loop_
_entity_poly.entity_id
_entity_poly.type
_entity_poly.pdbx_seq_one_letter_code
_entity_poly.pdbx_strand_id
1 'polypeptide(L)'
;MKLEATTILAVLLVISFFSLLALTTAIPKAEWGGTDGQGMELIEQSLNYEPWVNPIWEPPSGEIESLLFALQAAIGSLIIGYYFGILKGRKESEK
;
A
#
# COMPACT_ATOMS: atom_id res chain seq x y z
N MET A 1 -17.82 19.53 -16.43
CA MET A 1 -16.47 19.10 -16.02
C MET A 1 -16.43 18.23 -14.76
N LYS A 2 -17.24 18.48 -13.70
CA LYS A 2 -17.25 17.64 -12.48
C LYS A 2 -17.77 16.20 -12.74
N LEU A 3 -18.74 16.04 -13.63
CA LEU A 3 -19.29 14.72 -13.97
C LEU A 3 -18.24 13.80 -14.60
N GLU A 4 -17.45 14.31 -15.57
CA GLU A 4 -16.42 13.53 -16.26
C GLU A 4 -15.35 12.97 -15.32
N ALA A 5 -14.80 13.80 -14.43
CA ALA A 5 -13.75 13.37 -13.50
C ALA A 5 -14.27 12.36 -12.47
N THR A 6 -15.48 12.57 -11.93
CA THR A 6 -16.10 11.62 -11.00
C THR A 6 -16.44 10.30 -11.69
N THR A 7 -16.91 10.33 -12.94
CA THR A 7 -17.16 9.13 -13.74
C THR A 7 -15.85 8.37 -14.02
N ILE A 8 -14.78 9.07 -14.42
CA ILE A 8 -13.47 8.44 -14.64
C ILE A 8 -12.96 7.80 -13.33
N LEU A 9 -13.06 8.51 -12.20
CA LEU A 9 -12.65 7.97 -10.91
C LEU A 9 -13.47 6.73 -10.52
N ALA A 10 -14.79 6.76 -10.71
CA ALA A 10 -15.66 5.63 -10.44
C ALA A 10 -15.30 4.42 -11.32
N VAL A 11 -15.03 4.64 -12.61
CA VAL A 11 -14.59 3.58 -13.53
C VAL A 11 -13.24 3.00 -13.08
N LEU A 12 -12.27 3.84 -12.69
CA LEU A 12 -10.98 3.36 -12.19
C LEU A 12 -11.13 2.53 -10.91
N LEU A 13 -12.00 2.94 -9.99
CA LEU A 13 -12.28 2.17 -8.77
C LEU A 13 -12.94 0.82 -9.08
N VAL A 14 -13.90 0.79 -10.02
CA VAL A 14 -14.55 -0.44 -10.45
C VAL A 14 -13.52 -1.38 -11.11
N ILE A 15 -12.69 -0.88 -12.02
CA ILE A 15 -11.61 -1.67 -12.64
C ILE A 15 -10.67 -2.21 -11.58
N SER A 16 -10.19 -1.36 -10.66
CA SER A 16 -9.29 -1.76 -9.58
C SER A 16 -9.91 -2.85 -8.70
N PHE A 17 -11.18 -2.72 -8.34
CA PHE A 17 -11.91 -3.72 -7.56
C PHE A 17 -11.99 -5.08 -8.28
N PHE A 18 -12.38 -5.09 -9.56
CA PHE A 18 -12.45 -6.33 -10.34
C PHE A 18 -11.07 -6.94 -10.60
N SER A 19 -10.03 -6.12 -10.80
CA SER A 19 -8.64 -6.60 -10.89
C SER A 19 -8.18 -7.27 -9.59
N LEU A 20 -8.48 -6.68 -8.43
CA LEU A 20 -8.18 -7.27 -7.12
C LEU A 20 -8.94 -8.58 -6.92
N LEU A 21 -10.23 -8.62 -7.25
CA LEU A 21 -11.05 -9.82 -7.15
C LEU A 21 -10.56 -10.95 -8.07
N ALA A 22 -10.18 -10.62 -9.30
CA ALA A 22 -9.62 -11.58 -10.24
C ALA A 22 -8.28 -12.13 -9.72
N LEU A 23 -7.43 -11.27 -9.16
CA LEU A 23 -6.11 -11.67 -8.68
C LEU A 23 -6.20 -12.57 -7.44
N THR A 24 -7.15 -12.33 -6.53
CA THR A 24 -7.36 -13.17 -5.33
C THR A 24 -8.03 -14.51 -5.63
N THR A 25 -8.80 -14.62 -6.71
CA THR A 25 -9.52 -15.86 -7.06
C THR A 25 -8.78 -16.73 -8.10
N ALA A 26 -7.96 -16.13 -8.96
CA ALA A 26 -7.22 -16.85 -10.00
C ALA A 26 -5.96 -17.56 -9.48
N ILE A 27 -5.40 -17.14 -8.33
CA ILE A 27 -4.17 -17.71 -7.76
C ILE A 27 -4.52 -18.40 -6.43
N PRO A 28 -4.82 -19.71 -6.44
CA PRO A 28 -5.05 -20.45 -5.21
C PRO A 28 -3.74 -20.47 -4.41
N LYS A 29 -3.74 -19.81 -3.24
CA LYS A 29 -2.60 -19.59 -2.33
C LYS A 29 -1.60 -18.49 -2.74
N ALA A 30 -2.07 -17.37 -3.28
CA ALA A 30 -1.23 -16.17 -3.30
C ALA A 30 -0.95 -15.71 -1.85
N GLU A 31 0.27 -15.91 -1.37
CA GLU A 31 0.77 -15.26 -0.16
C GLU A 31 1.12 -13.82 -0.52
N TRP A 32 0.34 -12.87 -0.01
CA TRP A 32 0.50 -11.45 -0.27
C TRP A 32 1.56 -10.85 0.65
N GLY A 33 2.76 -11.41 0.59
CA GLY A 33 3.91 -10.94 1.34
C GLY A 33 4.49 -9.66 0.76
N GLY A 34 5.18 -8.90 1.61
CA GLY A 34 6.01 -7.79 1.16
C GLY A 34 7.14 -8.25 0.23
N THR A 35 7.68 -7.30 -0.53
CA THR A 35 8.83 -7.56 -1.41
C THR A 35 10.12 -7.83 -0.63
N ASP A 36 10.18 -7.33 0.60
CA ASP A 36 11.23 -7.59 1.58
C ASP A 36 11.29 -9.06 2.01
N GLY A 37 10.15 -9.70 2.30
CA GLY A 37 10.09 -11.12 2.68
C GLY A 37 10.63 -12.04 1.58
N GLN A 38 10.24 -11.80 0.33
CA GLN A 38 10.75 -12.56 -0.83
C GLN A 38 12.26 -12.33 -1.06
N GLY A 39 12.74 -11.11 -0.84
CA GLY A 39 14.16 -10.79 -0.92
C GLY A 39 14.98 -11.48 0.17
N MET A 40 14.46 -11.53 1.39
CA MET A 40 15.10 -12.19 2.52
C MET A 40 15.24 -13.70 2.31
N GLU A 41 14.19 -14.35 1.81
CA GLU A 41 14.20 -15.79 1.51
C GLU A 41 15.29 -16.18 0.51
N LEU A 42 15.50 -15.35 -0.53
CA LEU A 42 16.58 -15.55 -1.50
C LEU A 42 17.98 -15.32 -0.89
N ILE A 43 18.10 -14.36 0.03
CA ILE A 43 19.37 -14.07 0.71
C ILE A 43 19.73 -15.20 1.68
N GLU A 44 18.77 -15.73 2.43
CA GLU A 44 18.96 -16.89 3.31
C GLU A 44 19.36 -18.15 2.52
N GLN A 45 18.83 -18.31 1.30
CA GLN A 45 19.22 -19.40 0.40
C GLN A 45 20.59 -19.20 -0.25
N SER A 46 21.10 -17.96 -0.30
CA SER A 46 22.45 -17.67 -0.78
C SER A 46 23.50 -17.97 0.30
N LEU A 47 24.57 -18.69 -0.07
CA LEU A 47 25.49 -19.35 0.86
C LEU A 47 25.96 -18.44 2.03
N ASN A 48 25.61 -18.85 3.27
CA ASN A 48 26.14 -18.38 4.55
C ASN A 48 25.97 -16.88 4.86
N TYR A 49 24.80 -16.29 4.56
CA TYR A 49 24.47 -14.98 5.12
C TYR A 49 24.11 -15.10 6.61
N GLU A 50 24.86 -14.42 7.49
CA GLU A 50 24.46 -14.20 8.88
C GLU A 50 23.95 -12.77 9.08
N PRO A 51 22.77 -12.57 9.70
CA PRO A 51 22.28 -11.26 10.07
C PRO A 51 23.26 -10.52 10.98
N TRP A 52 23.69 -9.33 10.57
CA TRP A 52 24.61 -8.48 11.33
C TRP A 52 23.91 -7.59 12.37
N VAL A 53 22.57 -7.51 12.33
CA VAL A 53 21.70 -6.82 13.28
C VAL A 53 20.43 -7.63 13.49
N ASN A 54 19.99 -7.70 14.75
CA ASN A 54 18.69 -8.25 15.10
C ASN A 54 17.67 -7.12 15.32
N PRO A 55 16.39 -7.34 14.94
CA PRO A 55 15.35 -6.37 15.21
C PRO A 55 15.19 -6.17 16.72
N ILE A 56 15.10 -4.91 17.14
CA ILE A 56 14.90 -4.53 18.56
C ILE A 56 13.49 -4.94 19.02
N TRP A 57 12.54 -5.00 18.08
CA TRP A 57 11.16 -5.40 18.32
C TRP A 57 10.56 -5.95 17.03
N GLU A 58 9.80 -7.04 17.15
CA GLU A 58 9.00 -7.63 16.09
C GLU A 58 7.52 -7.64 16.51
N PRO A 59 6.58 -7.41 15.57
CA PRO A 59 5.16 -7.54 15.84
C PRO A 59 4.83 -8.95 16.34
N PRO A 60 3.95 -9.10 17.37
CA PRO A 60 3.62 -10.41 17.92
C PRO A 60 2.79 -11.29 16.97
N SER A 61 2.30 -10.74 15.86
CA SER A 61 1.69 -11.47 14.75
C SER A 61 1.79 -10.70 13.43
N GLY A 62 1.77 -11.42 12.31
CA GLY A 62 1.72 -10.81 10.97
C GLY A 62 0.43 -10.00 10.70
N GLU A 63 -0.65 -10.28 11.44
CA GLU A 63 -1.86 -9.46 11.41
C GLU A 63 -1.62 -8.07 12.00
N ILE A 64 -0.85 -7.99 13.10
CA ILE A 64 -0.50 -6.73 13.74
C ILE A 64 0.47 -5.95 12.86
N GLU A 65 1.43 -6.62 12.21
CA GLU A 65 2.31 -6.02 11.21
C GLU A 65 1.50 -5.37 10.08
N SER A 66 0.56 -6.12 9.49
CA SER A 66 -0.32 -5.65 8.43
C SER A 66 -1.19 -4.48 8.87
N LEU A 67 -1.70 -4.51 10.11
CA LEU A 67 -2.48 -3.42 10.70
C LEU A 67 -1.65 -2.15 10.85
N LEU A 68 -0.42 -2.26 11.37
CA LEU A 68 0.49 -1.12 11.53
C LEU A 68 0.86 -0.52 10.17
N PHE A 69 1.13 -1.37 9.17
CA PHE A 69 1.37 -0.94 7.80
C PHE A 69 0.16 -0.20 7.21
N ALA A 70 -1.05 -0.75 7.35
CA ALA A 70 -2.28 -0.12 6.88
C ALA A 70 -2.54 1.23 7.58
N LEU A 71 -2.24 1.33 8.87
CA LEU A 71 -2.36 2.57 9.63
C LEU A 71 -1.39 3.64 9.12
N GLN A 72 -0.12 3.27 8.88
CA GLN A 72 0.87 4.16 8.29
C GLN A 72 0.42 4.66 6.90
N ALA A 73 -0.10 3.76 6.07
CA ALA A 73 -0.62 4.11 4.74
C ALA A 73 -1.82 5.07 4.82
N ALA A 74 -2.74 4.85 5.78
CA ALA A 74 -3.89 5.72 6.00
C ALA A 74 -3.46 7.13 6.44
N ILE A 75 -2.54 7.23 7.39
CA ILE A 75 -2.00 8.51 7.87
C ILE A 75 -1.27 9.24 6.73
N GLY A 76 -0.40 8.53 5.99
CA GLY A 76 0.32 9.10 4.85
C GLY A 76 -0.64 9.63 3.77
N SER A 77 -1.69 8.88 3.46
CA SER A 77 -2.73 9.28 2.50
C SER A 77 -3.48 10.53 2.96
N LEU A 78 -3.79 10.65 4.26
CA LEU A 78 -4.44 11.83 4.83
C LEU A 78 -3.54 13.07 4.70
N ILE A 79 -2.26 12.96 5.02
CA ILE A 79 -1.30 14.06 4.92
C ILE A 79 -1.18 14.54 3.46
N ILE A 80 -0.99 13.60 2.52
CA ILE A 80 -0.88 13.92 1.09
C ILE A 80 -2.19 14.54 0.58
N GLY A 81 -3.34 13.98 0.93
CA GLY A 81 -4.65 14.50 0.55
C GLY A 81 -4.89 15.91 1.09
N TYR A 82 -4.52 16.16 2.35
CA TYR A 82 -4.63 17.48 2.98
C TYR A 82 -3.75 18.51 2.26
N TYR A 83 -2.51 18.15 1.92
CA TYR A 83 -1.61 19.03 1.17
C TYR A 83 -2.19 19.44 -0.19
N PHE A 84 -2.69 18.50 -0.98
CA PHE A 84 -3.36 18.81 -2.25
C PHE A 84 -4.64 19.63 -2.05
N GLY A 85 -5.37 19.40 -0.96
CA GLY A 85 -6.52 20.20 -0.55
C GLY A 85 -6.16 21.67 -0.35
N ILE A 86 -5.07 21.96 0.39
CA ILE A 86 -4.56 23.33 0.59
C ILE A 86 -4.16 23.95 -0.74
N LEU A 87 -3.40 23.25 -1.57
CA LEU A 87 -2.95 23.78 -2.86
C LEU A 87 -4.12 24.20 -3.75
N LYS A 88 -5.17 23.36 -3.79
CA LYS A 88 -6.40 23.68 -4.52
C LYS A 88 -7.10 24.90 -3.94
N GLY A 89 -7.25 24.98 -2.61
CA GLY A 89 -7.89 26.11 -1.95
C GLY A 89 -7.16 27.44 -2.20
N ARG A 90 -5.82 27.44 -2.17
CA ARG A 90 -5.00 28.63 -2.48
C ARG A 90 -5.22 29.11 -3.91
N LYS A 91 -5.22 28.19 -4.89
CA LYS A 91 -5.48 28.51 -6.30
C LYS A 91 -6.89 29.08 -6.54
N GLU A 92 -7.88 28.63 -5.76
CA GLU A 92 -9.24 29.17 -5.82
C GLU A 92 -9.36 30.55 -5.14
N SER A 93 -8.55 30.84 -4.12
CA SER A 93 -8.51 32.16 -3.46
C SER A 93 -7.73 33.24 -4.22
N GLU A 94 -6.81 32.84 -5.10
CA GLU A 94 -6.03 33.76 -5.96
C GLU A 94 -6.75 34.15 -7.25
N LYS A 95 -7.94 33.58 -7.52
CA LYS A 95 -8.83 33.93 -8.63
C LYS A 95 -9.90 34.92 -8.20
#